data_AF-A0A939KF58-F1
#
_entry.id   AF-A0A939KF58-F1
#
_cell.length_a   1.000
_cell.length_b   1.000
_cell.length_c   1.000
_cell.angle_alpha   90.00
_cell.angle_beta   90.00
_cell.angle_gamma   90.00
#
_symmetry.space_group_name_H-M   'P 1'
#
loop_
_entity.id
_entity.type
_entity.pdbx_description
1 polymer ?
#
loop_
_entity_poly.entity_id
_entity_poly.type
_entity_poly.pdbx_seq_one_letter_code
_entity_poly.pdbx_strand_id
1 'polypeptide(L)'
;MTGLKTTTLTSEQIHQARAQGQSASNWQQVRQALHSQDPQAEAQTQAIAQLIERKRGRPVQGEPKTAISLRVPNSVLAAFKQTGPGWQTRMTDALQEWLRTHQLT
;
A
#
# COMPACT_ATOMS: atom_id res chain seq x y z
N MET A 1 24.79 -19.19 0.67
CA MET A 1 23.94 -18.16 1.29
C MET A 1 24.77 -16.90 1.47
N THR A 2 24.93 -16.11 0.41
CA THR A 2 25.84 -14.95 0.39
C THR A 2 25.03 -13.70 0.71
N GLY A 3 25.05 -13.28 1.97
CA GLY A 3 24.39 -12.05 2.43
C GLY A 3 25.06 -10.80 1.85
N LEU A 4 24.24 -9.85 1.43
CA LEU A 4 24.64 -8.57 0.85
C LEU A 4 25.60 -7.81 1.77
N LYS A 5 26.82 -7.55 1.29
CA LYS A 5 27.80 -6.64 1.90
C LYS A 5 27.32 -5.19 1.68
N THR A 6 26.51 -4.64 2.57
CA THR A 6 26.05 -3.25 2.40
C THR A 6 26.07 -2.49 3.71
N THR A 7 26.76 -1.34 3.66
CA THR A 7 26.88 -0.27 4.66
C THR A 7 27.87 -0.51 5.81
N THR A 8 29.11 -0.10 5.57
CA THR A 8 30.22 -0.07 6.56
C THR A 8 30.11 1.11 7.54
N LEU A 9 29.17 2.04 7.37
CA LEU A 9 29.06 3.24 8.19
C LEU A 9 27.84 3.19 9.11
N THR A 10 28.06 3.38 10.41
CA THR A 10 26.96 3.51 11.38
C THR A 10 26.21 4.83 11.17
N SER A 11 24.95 4.90 11.61
CA SER A 11 24.13 6.12 11.52
C SER A 11 24.84 7.33 12.12
N GLU A 12 25.49 7.14 13.27
CA GLU A 12 26.25 8.19 13.96
C GLU A 12 27.45 8.68 13.14
N GLN A 13 28.19 7.76 12.50
CA GLN A 13 29.29 8.11 11.59
C GLN A 13 28.79 8.88 10.36
N ILE A 14 27.61 8.53 9.82
CA ILE A 14 26.97 9.27 8.73
C ILE A 14 26.61 10.70 9.17
N HIS A 15 26.08 10.86 10.39
CA HIS A 15 25.76 12.18 10.95
C HIS A 15 27.02 13.03 11.20
N GLN A 16 28.09 12.44 11.73
CA GLN A 16 29.37 13.13 11.94
C GLN A 16 30.04 13.53 10.62
N ALA A 17 30.06 12.64 9.61
CA ALA A 17 30.60 12.96 8.30
C ALA A 17 29.83 14.11 7.62
N ARG A 18 28.51 14.18 7.80
CA ARG A 18 27.69 15.32 7.33
C ARG A 18 28.00 16.62 8.09
N ALA A 19 28.18 16.55 9.40
CA ALA A 19 28.55 17.72 10.22
C ALA A 19 29.95 18.26 9.86
N GLN A 20 30.86 17.39 9.43
CA GLN A 20 32.22 17.73 9.00
C GLN A 20 32.32 18.07 7.50
N GLY A 21 31.21 18.09 6.75
CA GLY A 21 31.19 18.40 5.32
C GLY A 21 31.77 17.31 4.40
N GLN A 22 32.09 16.13 4.93
CA GLN A 22 32.69 14.99 4.21
C GLN A 22 31.63 14.07 3.59
N SER A 23 30.45 14.59 3.30
CA SER A 23 29.39 13.80 2.65
C SER A 23 29.76 13.58 1.18
N ALA A 24 29.77 12.32 0.73
CA ALA A 24 29.93 11.98 -0.69
C ALA A 24 28.82 12.59 -1.59
N SER A 25 27.73 13.05 -0.98
CA SER A 25 26.64 13.76 -1.66
C SER A 25 26.94 15.25 -1.69
N ASN A 26 27.05 15.82 -2.89
CA ASN A 26 27.15 17.27 -3.08
C ASN A 26 25.80 17.95 -2.80
N TRP A 27 25.53 18.23 -1.53
CA TRP A 27 24.30 18.87 -1.07
C TRP A 27 24.12 20.30 -1.60
N GLN A 28 25.22 20.95 -1.98
CA GLN A 28 25.20 22.29 -2.54
C GLN A 28 24.64 22.28 -3.96
N GLN A 29 25.04 21.31 -4.78
CA GLN A 29 24.46 21.06 -6.10
C GLN A 29 22.99 20.66 -6.02
N VAL A 30 22.61 19.79 -5.06
CA VAL A 30 21.20 19.42 -4.84
C VAL A 30 20.36 20.64 -4.46
N ARG A 31 20.88 21.51 -3.57
CA ARG A 31 20.19 22.74 -3.17
C ARG A 31 20.05 23.71 -4.34
N GLN A 32 21.07 23.84 -5.18
CA GLN A 32 21.00 24.69 -6.37
C GLN A 32 19.98 24.15 -7.38
N ALA A 33 19.94 22.83 -7.59
CA ALA A 33 18.97 22.17 -8.46
C ALA A 33 17.51 22.32 -7.97
N LEU A 34 17.29 22.37 -6.65
CA LEU A 34 15.96 22.64 -6.07
C LEU A 34 15.48 24.08 -6.31
N HIS A 35 16.40 25.04 -6.44
CA HIS A 35 16.06 26.46 -6.68
C HIS A 35 16.08 26.84 -8.17
N SER A 36 16.66 26.01 -9.03
CA SER A 36 16.59 26.21 -10.47
C SER A 36 15.22 25.81 -11.00
N GLN A 37 14.49 26.78 -11.58
CA GLN A 37 13.30 26.54 -12.39
C GLN A 37 13.75 26.02 -13.76
N ASP A 38 14.15 24.75 -13.83
CA ASP A 38 14.45 24.09 -15.09
C ASP A 38 13.13 23.65 -15.75
N PRO A 39 12.71 24.25 -16.88
CA PRO A 39 11.46 23.92 -17.55
C PRO A 39 11.39 22.44 -17.97
N GLN A 40 12.53 21.80 -18.21
CA GLN A 40 12.59 20.40 -18.61
C GLN A 40 12.28 19.45 -17.44
N ALA A 41 12.72 19.80 -16.23
CA ALA A 41 12.43 19.04 -15.01
C ALA A 41 10.94 19.11 -14.61
N GLU A 42 10.32 20.27 -14.80
CA GLU A 42 8.89 20.47 -14.58
C GLU A 42 8.05 19.64 -15.55
N ALA A 43 8.38 19.68 -16.84
CA ALA A 43 7.71 18.87 -17.87
C ALA A 43 7.82 17.36 -17.58
N GLN A 44 8.99 16.89 -17.11
CA GLN A 44 9.19 15.49 -16.74
C GLN A 44 8.35 15.10 -15.52
N THR A 45 8.27 15.96 -14.51
CA THR A 45 7.46 15.73 -13.31
C THR A 45 5.97 15.67 -13.66
N GLN A 46 5.49 16.57 -14.53
CA GLN A 46 4.12 16.55 -15.02
C GLN A 46 3.80 15.29 -15.83
N ALA A 47 4.72 14.83 -16.68
CA ALA A 47 4.56 13.59 -17.44
C ALA A 47 4.46 12.36 -16.54
N ILE A 48 5.28 12.29 -15.48
CA ILE A 48 5.22 11.23 -14.47
C ILE A 48 3.88 11.27 -13.72
N ALA A 49 3.41 12.45 -13.31
CA ALA A 49 2.13 12.62 -12.65
C ALA A 49 0.95 12.14 -13.52
N GLN A 50 0.92 12.51 -14.80
CA GLN A 50 -0.10 12.06 -15.75
C GLN A 50 -0.08 10.53 -15.95
N LEU A 51 1.11 9.91 -15.95
CA LEU A 51 1.22 8.46 -16.04
C LEU A 51 0.69 7.74 -14.80
N ILE A 52 0.87 8.33 -13.61
CA ILE A 52 0.36 7.80 -12.34
C ILE A 52 -1.16 7.94 -12.26
N GLU A 53 -1.72 9.10 -12.67
CA GLU A 53 -3.18 9.32 -12.69
C GLU A 53 -3.90 8.31 -13.59
N ARG A 54 -3.32 8.03 -14.77
CA ARG A 54 -3.86 7.02 -15.71
C ARG A 54 -3.81 5.59 -15.15
N LYS A 55 -3.04 5.34 -14.09
CA LYS A 55 -2.86 4.04 -13.45
C LYS A 55 -3.63 3.87 -12.13
N ARG A 56 -4.72 4.60 -11.88
CA ARG A 56 -5.61 4.31 -10.74
C ARG A 56 -6.35 2.98 -10.93
N GLY A 57 -5.67 1.88 -10.59
CA GLY A 57 -6.21 0.59 -10.14
C GLY A 57 -7.00 -0.25 -11.15
N ARG A 58 -7.05 -1.56 -10.90
CA ARG A 58 -7.98 -2.48 -11.57
C ARG A 58 -9.41 -1.99 -11.29
N PRO A 59 -10.29 -1.85 -12.30
CA PRO A 59 -11.68 -1.50 -12.06
C PRO A 59 -12.27 -2.49 -11.05
N VAL A 60 -12.98 -1.97 -10.05
CA VAL A 60 -13.72 -2.82 -9.08
C VAL A 60 -14.82 -3.51 -9.88
N GLN A 61 -14.52 -4.70 -10.40
CA GLN A 61 -15.50 -5.54 -11.08
C GLN A 61 -16.38 -6.22 -10.02
N GLY A 62 -17.69 -6.03 -10.14
CA GLY A 62 -18.69 -6.65 -9.28
C GLY A 62 -19.34 -5.68 -8.29
N GLU A 63 -20.17 -6.24 -7.41
CA GLU A 63 -20.84 -5.50 -6.35
C GLU A 63 -19.81 -5.01 -5.30
N PRO A 64 -19.84 -3.73 -4.92
CA PRO A 64 -18.93 -3.19 -3.91
C PRO A 64 -19.19 -3.83 -2.55
N LYS A 65 -18.12 -4.29 -1.89
CA LYS A 65 -18.19 -4.88 -0.55
C LYS A 65 -17.94 -3.81 0.50
N THR A 66 -18.89 -3.61 1.41
CA THR A 66 -18.72 -2.72 2.57
C THR A 66 -18.09 -3.51 3.73
N ALA A 67 -16.93 -3.08 4.20
CA ALA A 67 -16.33 -3.65 5.41
C ALA A 67 -17.09 -3.16 6.65
N ILE A 68 -17.69 -4.08 7.39
CA ILE A 68 -18.44 -3.80 8.62
C ILE A 68 -17.84 -4.56 9.81
N SER A 69 -18.01 -4.00 11.01
CA SER A 69 -17.68 -4.70 12.26
C SER A 69 -18.93 -5.46 12.75
N LEU A 70 -19.01 -6.75 12.44
CA LEU A 70 -20.10 -7.64 12.85
C LEU A 70 -19.65 -8.55 14.00
N ARG A 71 -20.43 -8.62 15.07
CA ARG A 71 -20.23 -9.61 16.15
C ARG A 71 -21.09 -10.83 15.88
N VAL A 72 -20.46 -12.01 15.87
CA VAL A 72 -21.13 -13.31 15.73
C VAL A 72 -20.75 -14.24 16.89
N PRO A 73 -21.63 -15.15 17.31
CA PRO A 73 -21.28 -16.15 18.32
C PRO A 73 -20.09 -17.01 17.88
N ASN A 74 -19.23 -17.38 18.83
CA ASN A 74 -18.04 -18.21 18.56
C ASN A 74 -18.38 -19.58 17.96
N SER A 75 -19.51 -20.17 18.35
CA SER A 75 -19.99 -21.45 17.82
C SER A 75 -20.25 -21.38 16.31
N VAL A 76 -20.90 -20.30 15.86
CA VAL A 76 -21.18 -20.06 14.44
C VAL A 76 -19.89 -19.85 13.66
N LEU A 77 -18.99 -19.01 14.18
CA LEU A 77 -17.71 -18.75 13.53
C LEU A 77 -16.85 -20.02 13.43
N ALA A 78 -16.85 -20.85 14.47
CA ALA A 78 -16.15 -22.13 14.48
C ALA A 78 -16.71 -23.09 13.43
N ALA A 79 -18.04 -23.22 13.34
CA ALA A 79 -18.70 -24.07 12.35
C ALA A 79 -18.32 -23.68 10.91
N PHE A 80 -18.32 -22.38 10.59
CA PHE A 80 -17.88 -21.94 9.27
C PHE A 80 -16.39 -22.18 9.04
N LYS A 81 -15.51 -21.87 10.01
CA LYS A 81 -14.06 -22.11 9.86
C LYS A 81 -13.71 -23.58 9.62
N GLN A 82 -14.47 -24.51 10.21
CA GLN A 82 -14.29 -25.95 10.00
C GLN A 82 -14.52 -26.38 8.54
N THR A 83 -15.28 -25.60 7.76
CA THR A 83 -15.48 -25.87 6.32
C THR A 83 -14.22 -25.66 5.47
N GLY A 84 -13.14 -25.11 6.05
CA GLY A 84 -11.86 -24.93 5.39
C GLY A 84 -11.71 -23.60 4.63
N PRO A 85 -10.76 -23.51 3.69
CA PRO A 85 -10.53 -22.32 2.88
C PRO A 85 -11.81 -21.83 2.19
N GLY A 86 -12.04 -20.52 2.16
CA GLY A 86 -13.26 -19.93 1.59
C GLY A 86 -14.48 -19.90 2.52
N TRP A 87 -14.32 -20.17 3.82
CA TRP A 87 -15.43 -20.14 4.79
C TRP A 87 -16.15 -18.78 4.86
N GLN A 88 -15.44 -17.67 4.62
CA GLN A 88 -16.05 -16.33 4.56
C GLN A 88 -16.96 -16.16 3.34
N THR A 89 -16.57 -16.72 2.20
CA THR A 89 -17.42 -16.74 0.99
C THR A 89 -18.67 -17.57 1.27
N ARG A 90 -18.53 -18.78 1.83
CA ARG A 90 -19.68 -19.61 2.21
C ARG A 90 -20.61 -18.93 3.22
N MET A 91 -20.07 -18.19 4.18
CA MET A 91 -20.86 -17.38 5.10
C MET A 91 -21.62 -16.27 4.37
N THR A 92 -21.00 -15.63 3.38
CA THR A 92 -21.66 -14.60 2.55
C THR A 92 -22.76 -15.21 1.69
N ASP A 93 -22.51 -16.35 1.06
CA ASP A 93 -23.50 -17.06 0.24
C ASP A 93 -24.72 -17.49 1.09
N ALA A 94 -24.49 -17.93 2.33
CA ALA A 94 -25.56 -18.25 3.28
C ALA A 94 -26.42 -17.02 3.63
N LEU A 95 -25.82 -15.83 3.75
CA LEU A 95 -26.58 -14.60 3.97
C LEU A 95 -27.41 -14.22 2.73
N GLN A 96 -26.86 -14.39 1.52
CA GLN A 96 -27.58 -14.16 0.27
C GLN A 96 -28.74 -15.15 0.09
N GLU A 97 -28.52 -16.43 0.41
CA GLU A 97 -29.53 -17.47 0.44
C GLU A 97 -30.67 -17.13 1.40
N TRP A 98 -30.31 -16.68 2.62
CA TRP A 98 -31.27 -16.28 3.62
C TRP A 98 -32.16 -15.13 3.11
N LEU A 99 -31.57 -14.11 2.48
CA LEU A 99 -32.32 -12.98 1.90
C LEU A 99 -33.27 -13.39 0.77
N ARG A 100 -32.91 -14.39 -0.04
CA ARG A 100 -33.77 -14.88 -1.12
C ARG A 100 -34.96 -15.68 -0.61
N THR A 101 -34.74 -16.44 0.46
CA THR A 101 -35.74 -17.34 1.05
C THR A 101 -36.66 -16.62 2.04
N HIS A 102 -36.19 -15.51 2.63
CA HIS A 102 -36.92 -14.72 3.61
C HIS A 102 -37.13 -13.32 3.05
N GLN A 103 -38.31 -13.07 2.49
CA GLN A 103 -38.71 -11.73 2.08
C GLN A 103 -38.77 -10.84 3.32
N LEU A 104 -37.91 -9.82 3.36
CA LEU A 104 -38.01 -8.73 4.31
C LEU A 104 -39.32 -8.00 3.99
N THR A 105 -40.32 -8.19 4.84
CA THR A 105 -41.63 -7.53 4.71
C THR A 105 -41.52 -6.07 5.09
#